data_AF-A0A7Z8QDJ3-F1
#
_entry.id   AF-A0A7Z8QDJ3-F1
#
_cell.length_a   1.000
_cell.length_b   1.000
_cell.length_c   1.000
_cell.angle_alpha   90.00
_cell.angle_beta   90.00
_cell.angle_gamma   90.00
#
_symmetry.space_group_name_H-M   'P 1'
#
loop_
_entity.id
_entity.type
_entity.pdbx_description
1 polymer ?
#
loop_
_entity_poly.entity_id
_entity_poly.type
_entity_poly.pdbx_seq_one_letter_code
_entity_poly.pdbx_strand_id
1 'polypeptide(L)'
;TIAAAPWGSANTLSIPWAYIAMMGAAGLKRSTLTAILNANYIARKLAPYYPILYKGKNGWIAHECILDCRSFKKSCGIAVNDIAKHLVDYGYHAPTVSFPVHETLMIEPTESENKPELDRFCAAMISIRKEITAIENGTADRQDNLLVNAPHTQLSLLNENWSHPYSKQQAYFPDKAQYVDKYWPPVGRIDEAYGDRHLKCTCV
;
A
#
# COMPACT_ATOMS: atom_id res chain seq x y z
N THR A 1 -34.77 -8.61 17.52
CA THR A 1 -34.46 -8.13 16.15
C THR A 1 -32.97 -7.85 16.05
N ILE A 2 -32.36 -8.03 14.87
CA ILE A 2 -30.91 -7.87 14.67
C ILE A 2 -30.53 -6.38 14.47
N ALA A 3 -31.46 -5.56 13.94
CA ALA A 3 -31.28 -4.13 13.71
C ALA A 3 -32.46 -3.31 14.24
N ALA A 4 -32.23 -2.01 14.48
CA ALA A 4 -33.23 -1.07 14.99
C ALA A 4 -34.29 -0.66 13.94
N ALA A 5 -33.92 -0.65 12.66
CA ALA A 5 -34.83 -0.39 11.53
C ALA A 5 -34.99 -1.67 10.68
N PRO A 6 -36.16 -1.90 10.06
CA PRO A 6 -36.48 -3.15 9.35
C PRO A 6 -35.54 -3.48 8.18
N TRP A 7 -34.93 -2.47 7.55
CA TRP A 7 -33.98 -2.63 6.43
C TRP A 7 -32.63 -1.96 6.69
N GLY A 8 -32.29 -1.69 7.95
CA GLY A 8 -31.06 -0.99 8.32
C GLY A 8 -30.96 0.38 7.63
N SER A 9 -29.80 0.67 7.02
CA SER A 9 -29.51 1.90 6.31
C SER A 9 -30.12 1.92 4.89
N ALA A 10 -31.44 1.92 4.79
CA ALA A 10 -32.15 1.77 3.50
C ALA A 10 -31.72 2.79 2.43
N ASN A 11 -31.34 4.01 2.82
CA ASN A 11 -30.92 5.06 1.89
C ASN A 11 -29.68 4.71 1.07
N THR A 12 -28.81 3.79 1.53
CA THR A 12 -27.61 3.39 0.80
C THR A 12 -27.88 2.28 -0.22
N LEU A 13 -29.06 1.64 -0.19
CA LEU A 13 -29.39 0.51 -1.08
C LEU A 13 -29.57 0.91 -2.54
N SER A 14 -29.81 2.20 -2.81
CA SER A 14 -29.86 2.75 -4.16
C SER A 14 -28.51 2.62 -4.90
N ILE A 15 -27.39 2.62 -4.18
CA ILE A 15 -26.04 2.52 -4.75
C ILE A 15 -25.81 1.14 -5.40
N PRO A 16 -25.90 0.00 -4.69
CA PRO A 16 -25.73 -1.31 -5.32
C PRO A 16 -26.83 -1.62 -6.33
N TRP A 17 -28.08 -1.15 -6.11
CA TRP A 17 -29.15 -1.29 -7.10
C TRP A 17 -28.79 -0.62 -8.42
N ALA A 18 -28.32 0.63 -8.37
CA ALA A 18 -27.94 1.38 -9.56
C ALA A 18 -26.74 0.74 -10.27
N TYR A 19 -25.72 0.28 -9.54
CA TYR A 19 -24.59 -0.44 -10.11
C TYR A 19 -25.05 -1.70 -10.87
N ILE A 20 -25.88 -2.54 -10.24
CA ILE A 20 -26.40 -3.77 -10.86
C ILE A 20 -27.22 -3.43 -12.11
N ALA A 21 -28.11 -2.44 -12.01
CA ALA A 21 -29.00 -2.04 -13.11
C ALA A 21 -28.22 -1.48 -14.32
N MET A 22 -27.20 -0.64 -14.08
CA MET A 22 -26.39 -0.05 -15.16
C MET A 22 -25.41 -1.04 -15.78
N MET A 23 -24.80 -1.91 -14.98
CA MET A 23 -23.82 -2.88 -15.48
C MET A 23 -24.49 -4.02 -16.26
N GLY A 24 -25.65 -4.48 -15.78
CA GLY A 24 -26.31 -5.69 -16.29
C GLY A 24 -25.43 -6.94 -16.19
N ALA A 25 -25.94 -8.08 -16.65
CA ALA A 25 -25.22 -9.36 -16.52
C ALA A 25 -23.85 -9.36 -17.23
N ALA A 26 -23.76 -8.73 -18.41
CA ALA A 26 -22.52 -8.68 -19.18
C ALA A 26 -21.46 -7.79 -18.51
N GLY A 27 -21.85 -6.62 -18.00
CA GLY A 27 -20.95 -5.71 -17.29
C GLY A 27 -20.44 -6.32 -15.99
N LEU A 28 -21.33 -6.93 -15.19
CA LEU A 28 -20.95 -7.61 -13.95
C LEU A 28 -19.94 -8.74 -14.22
N LYS A 29 -20.18 -9.58 -15.24
CA LYS A 29 -19.23 -10.61 -15.65
C LYS A 29 -17.87 -10.01 -16.04
N ARG A 30 -17.87 -8.93 -16.82
CA ARG A 30 -16.63 -8.26 -17.26
C ARG A 30 -15.87 -7.65 -16.09
N SER A 31 -16.55 -7.02 -15.14
CA SER A 31 -15.97 -6.49 -13.90
C SER A 31 -15.22 -7.60 -13.16
N THR A 32 -15.87 -8.72 -12.85
CA THR A 32 -15.22 -9.83 -12.13
C THR A 32 -13.99 -10.38 -12.87
N LEU A 33 -14.09 -10.58 -14.19
CA LEU A 33 -12.96 -11.06 -14.99
C LEU A 33 -11.78 -10.07 -14.99
N THR A 34 -12.08 -8.76 -14.99
CA THR A 34 -11.07 -7.70 -15.01
C THR A 34 -10.40 -7.55 -13.65
N ALA A 35 -11.15 -7.66 -12.55
CA ALA A 35 -10.57 -7.68 -11.19
C ALA A 35 -9.57 -8.84 -11.02
N ILE A 36 -9.93 -10.05 -11.46
CA ILE A 36 -9.03 -11.22 -11.44
C ILE A 36 -7.81 -10.98 -12.35
N LEU A 37 -8.01 -10.42 -13.54
CA LEU A 37 -6.93 -10.09 -14.47
C LEU A 37 -5.94 -9.09 -13.85
N ASN A 38 -6.43 -7.99 -13.28
CA ASN A 38 -5.63 -6.93 -12.67
C ASN A 38 -4.79 -7.48 -11.50
N ALA A 39 -5.38 -8.28 -10.63
CA ALA A 39 -4.67 -8.91 -9.52
C ALA A 39 -3.55 -9.83 -10.01
N ASN A 40 -3.85 -10.71 -10.97
CA ASN A 40 -2.86 -11.61 -11.55
C ASN A 40 -1.76 -10.85 -12.30
N TYR A 41 -2.08 -9.72 -12.94
CA TYR A 41 -1.10 -8.84 -13.57
C TYR A 41 -0.09 -8.30 -12.54
N ILE A 42 -0.57 -7.72 -11.44
CA ILE A 42 0.28 -7.24 -10.34
C ILE A 42 1.12 -8.39 -9.77
N ALA A 43 0.50 -9.52 -9.43
CA ALA A 43 1.19 -10.65 -8.83
C ALA A 43 2.30 -11.20 -9.73
N ARG A 44 2.08 -11.27 -11.04
CA ARG A 44 3.10 -11.71 -12.01
C ARG A 44 4.25 -10.71 -12.11
N LYS A 45 3.95 -9.41 -12.11
CA LYS A 45 4.95 -8.34 -12.20
C LYS A 45 5.82 -8.25 -10.94
N LEU A 46 5.25 -8.53 -9.77
CA LEU A 46 5.93 -8.45 -8.48
C LEU A 46 6.59 -9.76 -8.02
N ALA A 47 6.20 -10.92 -8.57
CA ALA A 47 6.74 -12.23 -8.17
C ALA A 47 8.28 -12.35 -8.14
N PRO A 48 9.07 -11.71 -9.04
CA PRO A 48 10.53 -11.75 -8.95
C PRO A 48 11.12 -11.01 -7.74
N TYR A 49 10.35 -10.11 -7.14
CA TYR A 49 10.80 -9.17 -6.11
C TYR A 49 10.24 -9.53 -4.73
N TYR A 50 8.99 -10.01 -4.72
CA TYR A 50 8.23 -10.40 -3.53
C TYR A 50 7.62 -11.79 -3.75
N PRO A 51 7.88 -12.77 -2.87
CA PRO A 51 7.22 -14.07 -2.96
C PRO A 51 5.70 -13.91 -2.84
N ILE A 52 4.95 -14.50 -3.77
CA ILE A 52 3.49 -14.60 -3.68
C ILE A 52 3.13 -15.76 -2.77
N LEU A 53 2.55 -15.47 -1.60
CA LEU A 53 2.41 -16.43 -0.51
C LEU A 53 1.48 -17.61 -0.82
N TYR A 54 0.33 -17.34 -1.45
CA TYR A 54 -0.65 -18.37 -1.82
C TYR A 54 -1.04 -18.26 -3.29
N LYS A 55 -1.20 -19.41 -3.94
CA LYS A 55 -1.66 -19.56 -5.32
C LYS A 55 -2.60 -20.75 -5.43
N GLY A 56 -3.54 -20.70 -6.35
CA GLY A 56 -4.38 -21.85 -6.71
C GLY A 56 -3.59 -22.96 -7.42
N LYS A 57 -4.25 -24.09 -7.68
CA LYS A 57 -3.64 -25.31 -8.26
C LYS A 57 -2.82 -25.06 -9.54
N ASN A 58 -3.26 -24.12 -10.38
CA ASN A 58 -2.62 -23.80 -11.65
C ASN A 58 -1.71 -22.55 -11.58
N GLY A 59 -1.35 -22.10 -10.37
CA GLY A 59 -0.48 -20.94 -10.16
C GLY A 59 -1.17 -19.57 -10.33
N TRP A 60 -2.49 -19.53 -10.48
CA TRP A 60 -3.29 -18.31 -10.56
C TRP A 60 -3.86 -17.93 -9.19
N ILE A 61 -4.09 -16.63 -8.99
CA ILE A 61 -4.81 -16.07 -7.85
C ILE A 61 -6.22 -15.61 -8.27
N ALA A 62 -7.04 -15.22 -7.30
CA ALA A 62 -8.36 -14.64 -7.54
C ALA A 62 -8.25 -13.12 -7.79
N HIS A 63 -9.04 -12.31 -7.09
CA HIS A 63 -9.09 -10.84 -7.22
C HIS A 63 -8.05 -10.12 -6.34
N GLU A 64 -7.28 -10.86 -5.54
CA GLU A 64 -6.25 -10.31 -4.65
C GLU A 64 -5.04 -11.24 -4.53
N CYS A 65 -3.90 -10.70 -4.08
CA CYS A 65 -2.67 -11.44 -3.83
C CYS A 65 -2.02 -11.06 -2.50
N ILE A 66 -1.27 -12.00 -1.90
CA ILE A 66 -0.49 -11.74 -0.68
C ILE A 66 0.99 -11.78 -1.02
N LEU A 67 1.70 -10.68 -0.73
CA LEU A 67 3.15 -10.58 -0.80
C LEU A 67 3.75 -10.92 0.56
N ASP A 68 4.68 -11.88 0.57
CA ASP A 68 5.41 -12.26 1.77
C ASP A 68 6.58 -11.31 2.01
N CYS A 69 6.49 -10.48 3.06
CA CYS A 69 7.51 -9.51 3.44
C CYS A 69 8.32 -9.94 4.68
N ARG A 70 8.02 -11.12 5.25
CA ARG A 70 8.54 -11.56 6.56
C ARG A 70 10.06 -11.72 6.59
N SER A 71 10.68 -12.02 5.44
CA SER A 71 12.13 -12.21 5.34
C SER A 71 12.90 -10.91 5.57
N PHE A 72 12.34 -9.74 5.24
CA PHE A 72 13.06 -8.46 5.31
C PHE A 72 13.41 -8.07 6.75
N LYS A 73 12.53 -8.40 7.70
CA LYS A 73 12.79 -8.17 9.12
C LYS A 73 14.01 -8.94 9.61
N LYS A 74 14.23 -10.15 9.08
CA LYS A 74 15.39 -10.98 9.43
C LYS A 74 16.66 -10.55 8.69
N SER A 75 16.55 -10.15 7.41
CA SER A 75 17.72 -9.81 6.59
C SER A 75 18.28 -8.42 6.88
N CYS A 76 17.41 -7.42 7.03
CA CYS A 76 17.82 -6.02 7.18
C CYS A 76 17.04 -5.22 8.24
N GLY A 77 16.11 -5.84 8.96
CA GLY A 77 15.35 -5.19 10.04
C GLY A 77 14.10 -4.43 9.56
N ILE A 78 13.85 -4.40 8.26
CA ILE A 78 12.66 -3.75 7.68
C ILE A 78 11.40 -4.58 7.96
N ALA A 79 10.42 -3.95 8.59
CA ALA A 79 9.10 -4.52 8.84
C ALA A 79 8.11 -4.13 7.73
N VAL A 80 6.98 -4.84 7.66
CA VAL A 80 5.93 -4.54 6.68
C VAL A 80 5.36 -3.12 6.83
N ASN A 81 5.34 -2.58 8.06
CA ASN A 81 4.85 -1.22 8.32
C ASN A 81 5.77 -0.16 7.69
N ASP A 82 7.08 -0.43 7.58
CA ASP A 82 8.02 0.49 6.91
C ASP A 82 7.69 0.59 5.42
N ILE A 83 7.38 -0.53 4.77
CA ILE A 83 6.93 -0.56 3.38
C ILE A 83 5.60 0.19 3.23
N ALA A 84 4.66 -0.05 4.17
CA ALA A 84 3.36 0.61 4.17
C ALA A 84 3.48 2.14 4.31
N LYS A 85 4.34 2.64 5.21
CA LYS A 85 4.57 4.08 5.36
C LYS A 85 5.31 4.65 4.16
N HIS A 86 6.28 3.92 3.59
CA HIS A 86 7.03 4.44 2.46
C HIS A 86 6.21 4.50 1.17
N LEU A 87 5.21 3.64 0.98
CA LEU A 87 4.24 3.77 -0.12
C LEU A 87 3.52 5.12 -0.14
N VAL A 88 3.33 5.76 1.02
CA VAL A 88 2.76 7.11 1.11
C VAL A 88 3.66 8.14 0.42
N ASP A 89 4.98 7.97 0.51
CA ASP A 89 5.94 8.82 -0.18
C ASP A 89 5.84 8.67 -1.70
N TYR A 90 5.40 7.50 -2.20
CA TYR A 90 5.06 7.24 -3.60
C TYR A 90 3.62 7.65 -3.98
N GLY A 91 2.86 8.24 -3.04
CA GLY A 91 1.48 8.69 -3.27
C GLY A 91 0.45 7.56 -3.27
N TYR A 92 0.74 6.47 -2.57
CA TYR A 92 -0.19 5.35 -2.40
C TYR A 92 -0.63 5.20 -0.95
N HIS A 93 -1.92 4.90 -0.77
CA HIS A 93 -2.36 4.25 0.46
C HIS A 93 -1.81 2.82 0.47
N ALA A 94 -1.35 2.36 1.64
CA ALA A 94 -0.86 1.00 1.77
C ALA A 94 -1.99 -0.02 1.50
N PRO A 95 -1.68 -1.19 0.91
CA PRO A 95 -2.60 -2.32 0.89
C PRO A 95 -2.93 -2.82 2.30
N THR A 96 -3.77 -3.84 2.44
CA THR A 96 -4.04 -4.46 3.73
C THR A 96 -2.75 -5.00 4.33
N VAL A 97 -2.43 -4.59 5.57
CA VAL A 97 -1.16 -4.90 6.24
C VAL A 97 -1.38 -5.94 7.34
N SER A 98 -0.51 -6.96 7.39
CA SER A 98 -0.47 -7.97 8.46
C SER A 98 -1.74 -8.82 8.65
N PHE A 99 -2.63 -8.84 7.66
CA PHE A 99 -3.81 -9.70 7.62
C PHE A 99 -4.02 -10.24 6.19
N PRO A 100 -4.40 -11.52 6.02
CA PRO A 100 -4.66 -12.55 7.03
C PRO A 100 -3.40 -13.15 7.67
N VAL A 101 -2.22 -12.79 7.17
CA VAL A 101 -0.93 -13.29 7.68
C VAL A 101 -0.10 -12.12 8.20
N HIS A 102 0.41 -12.24 9.43
CA HIS A 102 1.26 -11.23 10.05
C HIS A 102 2.51 -10.94 9.20
N GLU A 103 2.91 -9.66 9.11
CA GLU A 103 4.09 -9.21 8.35
C GLU A 103 4.01 -9.48 6.84
N THR A 104 2.81 -9.35 6.27
CA THR A 104 2.54 -9.47 4.82
C THR A 104 1.70 -8.31 4.31
N LEU A 105 1.68 -8.11 2.98
CA LEU A 105 0.80 -7.16 2.30
C LEU A 105 -0.20 -7.91 1.43
N MET A 106 -1.49 -7.61 1.56
CA MET A 106 -2.55 -8.15 0.71
C MET A 106 -3.10 -7.06 -0.21
N ILE A 107 -3.01 -7.30 -1.53
CA ILE A 107 -3.27 -6.31 -2.59
C ILE A 107 -4.46 -6.75 -3.43
N GLU A 108 -5.46 -5.87 -3.51
CA GLU A 108 -6.65 -6.00 -4.36
C GLU A 108 -6.78 -4.72 -5.24
N PRO A 109 -6.50 -4.78 -6.56
CA PRO A 109 -6.58 -3.60 -7.42
C PRO A 109 -8.00 -3.28 -7.93
N THR A 110 -8.96 -4.19 -7.78
CA THR A 110 -10.29 -4.14 -8.40
C THR A 110 -10.24 -4.07 -9.94
N GLU A 111 -11.41 -4.02 -10.59
CA GLU A 111 -11.54 -3.82 -12.03
C GLU A 111 -11.42 -2.35 -12.47
N SER A 112 -11.60 -1.42 -11.53
CA SER A 112 -11.80 0.00 -11.84
C SER A 112 -10.49 0.73 -12.10
N GLU A 113 -9.37 0.18 -11.63
CA GLU A 113 -8.05 0.75 -11.85
C GLU A 113 -7.52 0.41 -13.24
N ASN A 114 -7.00 1.43 -13.92
CA ASN A 114 -6.43 1.28 -15.25
C ASN A 114 -5.00 0.73 -15.21
N LYS A 115 -4.54 0.16 -16.33
CA LYS A 115 -3.21 -0.44 -16.41
C LYS A 115 -2.05 0.52 -16.04
N PRO A 116 -2.03 1.80 -16.48
CA PRO A 116 -1.03 2.76 -16.02
C PRO A 116 -0.93 2.88 -14.50
N GLU A 117 -2.05 2.87 -13.79
CA GLU A 117 -2.06 2.93 -12.32
C GLU A 117 -1.50 1.64 -11.70
N LEU A 118 -1.90 0.47 -12.21
CA LEU A 118 -1.30 -0.82 -11.77
C LEU A 118 0.22 -0.84 -12.02
N ASP A 119 0.66 -0.27 -13.14
CA ASP A 119 2.06 -0.18 -13.50
C ASP A 119 2.85 0.73 -12.56
N ARG A 120 2.29 1.88 -12.20
CA ARG A 120 2.85 2.85 -11.26
C ARG A 120 2.96 2.23 -9.86
N PHE A 121 1.94 1.50 -9.40
CA PHE A 121 1.98 0.79 -8.12
C PHE A 121 3.06 -0.29 -8.12
N CYS A 122 3.16 -1.09 -9.18
CA CYS A 122 4.20 -2.10 -9.30
C CYS A 122 5.60 -1.47 -9.36
N ALA A 123 5.76 -0.34 -10.04
CA ALA A 123 7.04 0.37 -10.12
C ALA A 123 7.46 0.90 -8.74
N ALA A 124 6.54 1.44 -7.95
CA ALA A 124 6.78 1.85 -6.57
C ALA A 124 7.25 0.66 -5.73
N MET A 125 6.51 -0.45 -5.73
CA MET A 125 6.90 -1.66 -5.00
C MET A 125 8.28 -2.21 -5.44
N ILE A 126 8.58 -2.22 -6.74
CA ILE A 126 9.90 -2.65 -7.24
C ILE A 126 11.01 -1.70 -6.78
N SER A 127 10.75 -0.39 -6.73
CA SER A 127 11.70 0.60 -6.23
C SER A 127 11.98 0.38 -4.74
N ILE A 128 10.93 0.22 -3.94
CA ILE A 128 11.03 -0.11 -2.51
C ILE A 128 11.82 -1.42 -2.31
N ARG A 129 11.62 -2.44 -3.15
CA ARG A 129 12.43 -3.67 -3.06
C ARG A 129 13.92 -3.40 -3.23
N LYS A 130 14.30 -2.51 -4.14
CA LYS A 130 15.71 -2.14 -4.39
C LYS A 130 16.29 -1.38 -3.21
N GLU A 131 15.52 -0.51 -2.57
CA GLU A 131 15.93 0.19 -1.35
C GLU A 131 16.14 -0.82 -0.20
N ILE A 132 15.25 -1.80 -0.04
CA ILE A 132 15.44 -2.92 0.89
C ILE A 132 16.74 -3.67 0.56
N THR A 133 17.00 -3.98 -0.72
CA THR A 133 18.26 -4.62 -1.16
C THR A 133 19.48 -3.77 -0.81
N ALA A 134 19.40 -2.45 -0.94
CA ALA A 134 20.49 -1.55 -0.61
C ALA A 134 20.84 -1.61 0.89
N ILE A 135 19.85 -1.79 1.77
CA ILE A 135 20.04 -2.00 3.21
C ILE A 135 20.59 -3.41 3.49
N GLU A 136 20.06 -4.44 2.81
CA GLU A 136 20.56 -5.83 2.90
C GLU A 136 22.06 -5.91 2.57
N ASN A 137 22.49 -5.19 1.53
CA ASN A 137 23.88 -5.17 1.05
C ASN A 137 24.78 -4.16 1.80
N GLY A 138 24.24 -3.38 2.73
CA GLY A 138 25.01 -2.38 3.50
C GLY A 138 25.39 -1.11 2.72
N THR A 139 24.78 -0.86 1.57
CA THR A 139 24.96 0.38 0.79
C THR A 139 24.04 1.52 1.25
N ALA A 140 23.04 1.22 2.07
CA ALA A 140 22.20 2.19 2.77
C ALA A 140 22.23 1.88 4.27
N ASP A 141 22.13 2.92 5.10
CA ASP A 141 22.13 2.78 6.55
C ASP A 141 20.89 1.99 7.03
N ARG A 142 21.06 1.17 8.08
CA ARG A 142 19.97 0.32 8.60
C ARG A 142 18.94 1.07 9.44
N GLN A 143 19.37 2.15 10.10
CA GLN A 143 18.58 2.93 11.03
C GLN A 143 18.14 4.27 10.44
N ASP A 144 18.95 4.85 9.55
CA ASP A 144 18.68 6.14 8.90
C ASP A 144 18.50 5.98 7.38
N ASN A 145 17.30 5.56 6.96
CA ASN A 145 16.97 5.33 5.55
C ASN A 145 15.54 5.72 5.21
N LEU A 146 15.25 5.71 3.91
CA LEU A 146 13.95 6.07 3.34
C LEU A 146 12.78 5.30 3.98
N LEU A 147 12.93 4.00 4.22
CA LEU A 147 11.86 3.16 4.75
C LEU A 147 11.58 3.42 6.23
N VAL A 148 12.62 3.54 7.05
CA VAL A 148 12.49 3.77 8.50
C VAL A 148 11.94 5.16 8.80
N ASN A 149 12.38 6.16 8.04
CA ASN A 149 12.01 7.56 8.25
C ASN A 149 10.70 7.97 7.53
N ALA A 150 10.14 7.08 6.71
CA ALA A 150 8.84 7.31 6.08
C ALA A 150 7.69 7.39 7.12
N PRO A 151 6.65 8.20 6.85
CA PRO A 151 6.48 9.06 5.67
C PRO A 151 7.14 10.44 5.84
N HIS A 152 7.55 11.04 4.72
CA HIS A 152 8.26 12.31 4.69
C HIS A 152 7.31 13.50 4.48
N THR A 153 7.15 14.33 5.51
CA THR A 153 6.19 15.45 5.55
C THR A 153 6.66 16.69 4.80
N GLN A 154 5.73 17.58 4.45
CA GLN A 154 6.08 18.89 3.89
C GLN A 154 6.92 19.73 4.87
N LEU A 155 6.70 19.63 6.18
CA LEU A 155 7.48 20.37 7.17
C LEU A 155 8.95 19.95 7.19
N SER A 156 9.24 18.64 7.08
CA SER A 156 10.62 18.16 7.03
C SER A 156 11.36 18.57 5.74
N LEU A 157 10.64 18.94 4.68
CA LEU A 157 11.25 19.49 3.46
C LEU A 157 11.88 20.86 3.70
N LEU A 158 11.27 21.67 4.57
CA LEU A 158 11.70 23.04 4.89
C LEU A 158 12.96 23.08 5.75
N ASN A 159 13.36 21.95 6.35
CA ASN A 159 14.59 21.87 7.14
C ASN A 159 15.82 22.15 6.26
N GLU A 160 16.53 23.24 6.53
CA GLU A 160 17.75 23.62 5.79
C GLU A 160 18.88 22.59 6.00
N ASN A 161 19.01 22.09 7.23
CA ASN A 161 20.00 21.09 7.61
C ASN A 161 19.47 19.67 7.37
N TRP A 162 19.80 19.10 6.21
CA TRP A 162 19.44 17.73 5.85
C TRP A 162 20.58 16.78 6.19
N SER A 163 20.46 16.06 7.32
CA SER A 163 21.52 15.16 7.84
C SER A 163 21.39 13.70 7.40
N HIS A 164 20.36 13.36 6.63
CA HIS A 164 20.12 11.98 6.19
C HIS A 164 21.10 11.54 5.08
N PRO A 165 21.48 10.26 5.01
CA PRO A 165 22.41 9.73 3.99
C PRO A 165 21.77 9.52 2.61
N TYR A 166 20.54 9.99 2.41
CA TYR A 166 19.79 9.97 1.16
C TYR A 166 19.30 11.38 0.83
N SER A 167 19.03 11.68 -0.44
CA SER A 167 18.62 13.02 -0.86
C SER A 167 17.16 13.32 -0.53
N LYS A 168 16.84 14.62 -0.40
CA LYS A 168 15.45 15.10 -0.36
C LYS A 168 14.65 14.63 -1.58
N GLN A 169 15.27 14.60 -2.76
CA GLN A 169 14.59 14.14 -3.97
C GLN A 169 14.12 12.67 -3.84
N GLN A 170 14.97 11.79 -3.30
CA GLN A 170 14.60 10.39 -3.04
C GLN A 170 13.47 10.27 -2.02
N ALA A 171 13.46 11.14 -1.00
CA ALA A 171 12.44 11.14 0.04
C ALA A 171 11.07 11.64 -0.44
N TYR A 172 11.05 12.78 -1.15
CA TYR A 172 9.82 13.49 -1.47
C TYR A 172 9.30 13.19 -2.87
N PHE A 173 10.15 12.78 -3.80
CA PHE A 173 9.73 12.51 -5.18
C PHE A 173 10.42 11.26 -5.75
N PRO A 174 10.21 10.09 -5.13
CA PRO A 174 10.77 8.84 -5.64
C PRO A 174 10.16 8.42 -6.99
N ASP A 175 8.98 8.93 -7.36
CA ASP A 175 8.36 8.78 -8.68
C ASP A 175 8.25 10.13 -9.40
N LYS A 176 8.70 10.18 -10.66
CA LYS A 176 8.63 11.39 -11.50
C LYS A 176 7.20 11.85 -11.76
N ALA A 177 6.22 10.95 -11.72
CA ALA A 177 4.81 11.34 -11.84
C ALA A 177 4.39 12.36 -10.76
N GLN A 178 5.04 12.31 -9.60
CA GLN A 178 4.76 13.20 -8.47
C GLN A 178 5.28 14.62 -8.64
N TYR A 179 6.04 14.90 -9.69
CA TYR A 179 6.43 16.28 -10.02
C TYR A 179 5.23 17.13 -10.46
N VAL A 180 4.17 16.48 -10.95
CA VAL A 180 2.94 17.13 -11.42
C VAL A 180 1.85 17.08 -10.34
N ASP A 181 1.70 15.92 -9.67
CA ASP A 181 0.68 15.72 -8.65
C ASP A 181 1.26 15.00 -7.43
N LYS A 182 1.47 15.77 -6.34
CA LYS A 182 2.07 15.28 -5.10
C LYS A 182 1.06 15.35 -3.97
N TYR A 183 0.72 14.18 -3.43
CA TYR A 183 0.11 14.09 -2.11
C TYR A 183 1.17 14.28 -1.01
N TRP A 184 0.86 15.11 -0.02
CA TRP A 184 1.71 15.35 1.14
C TRP A 184 1.14 14.68 2.39
N PRO A 185 1.90 13.77 3.04
CA PRO A 185 1.47 13.22 4.33
C PRO A 185 1.40 14.36 5.36
N PRO A 186 0.25 14.55 6.04
CA PRO A 186 0.05 15.69 6.93
C PRO A 186 0.86 15.60 8.23
N VAL A 187 1.26 14.38 8.61
CA VAL A 187 2.06 14.09 9.81
C VAL A 187 3.10 13.02 9.50
N GLY A 188 4.15 12.97 10.32
CA GLY A 188 5.15 11.91 10.26
C GLY A 188 4.59 10.58 10.78
N ARG A 189 5.49 9.62 11.02
CA ARG A 189 5.10 8.31 11.53
C ARG A 189 4.44 8.44 12.91
N ILE A 190 3.26 7.83 13.04
CA ILE A 190 2.50 7.81 14.30
C ILE A 190 3.19 6.89 15.32
N ASP A 191 3.31 7.35 16.57
CA ASP A 191 3.71 6.51 17.70
C ASP A 191 2.47 5.78 18.23
N GLU A 192 2.27 4.55 17.76
CA GLU A 192 1.11 3.71 18.10
C GLU A 192 1.02 3.46 19.61
N ALA A 193 2.14 3.14 20.26
CA ALA A 193 2.16 2.75 21.66
C ALA A 193 2.00 3.95 22.62
N TYR A 194 2.42 5.15 22.22
CA TYR A 194 2.23 6.34 23.04
C TYR A 194 0.75 6.67 23.25
N GLY A 195 -0.07 6.59 22.20
CA GLY A 195 -1.51 6.89 22.26
C GLY A 195 -2.25 5.98 23.24
N ASP A 196 -1.98 4.68 23.20
CA ASP A 196 -2.58 3.70 24.10
C ASP A 196 -2.18 3.92 25.58
N ARG A 197 -0.95 4.39 25.82
CA ARG A 197 -0.45 4.71 27.18
C ARG A 197 -0.96 6.05 27.71
N HIS A 198 -1.37 6.97 26.85
CA HIS A 198 -1.82 8.32 27.20
C HIS A 198 -3.17 8.63 26.54
N LEU A 199 -4.16 7.79 26.83
CA LEU A 199 -5.46 7.81 26.16
C LEU A 199 -6.16 9.17 26.30
N LYS A 200 -6.30 9.87 25.17
CA LYS A 200 -7.08 11.11 25.04
C LYS A 200 -8.06 10.95 23.88
N CYS A 201 -9.35 10.85 24.20
CA CYS A 201 -10.41 10.59 23.21
C CYS A 201 -11.33 11.81 22.97
N THR A 202 -10.93 12.99 23.43
CA THR A 202 -11.59 14.28 23.20
C THR A 202 -10.58 15.29 22.68
N CYS A 203 -11.06 16.39 22.09
CA CYS A 203 -10.18 17.50 21.74
C CYS A 203 -9.35 17.93 22.95
N VAL A 204 -8.08 18.24 22.69
CA VAL A 204 -7.08 18.69 23.67
C VAL A 204 -6.94 20.20 23.56
#